data_AF-A0AA46C770-F1
#
_entry.id   AF-A0AA46C770-F1
#
_cell.length_a   1.000
_cell.length_b   1.000
_cell.length_c   1.000
_cell.angle_alpha   90.00
_cell.angle_beta   90.00
_cell.angle_gamma   90.00
#
_symmetry.space_group_name_H-M   'P 1'
#
loop_
_entity.id
_entity.type
_entity.pdbx_description
1 polymer ?
#
loop_
_entity_poly.entity_id
_entity_poly.type
_entity_poly.pdbx_seq_one_letter_code
_entity_poly.pdbx_strand_id
1 'polypeptide(L)'
;MRLLTAVLLGSTLFGYASSTAAAEPLRPAAPNAECLDARKVTELHQADPRTLAVAEQGGRLFRISLAQDCPQLAAQADASLLAAHGWVCNGAPAYVSSGQQRCAVSQIASLSAREYASAARQRDSIIPTLDGVSVREARRRNFAGSSSYCFNPSMLRSWSEDGQGWWWKCRLVTPARIATTASN
;
A
#
# COMPACT_ATOMS: atom_id res chain seq x y z
N MET A 1 61.45 57.38 5.08
CA MET A 1 60.10 57.01 4.59
C MET A 1 60.02 55.50 4.46
N ARG A 2 58.93 54.94 5.02
CA ARG A 2 58.40 53.56 4.92
C ARG A 2 58.93 52.51 5.91
N LEU A 3 58.01 52.17 6.81
CA LEU A 3 58.09 51.28 7.97
C LEU A 3 57.92 49.80 7.60
N LEU A 4 58.50 48.95 8.44
CA LEU A 4 58.19 47.52 8.64
C LEU A 4 56.78 47.31 9.20
N THR A 5 56.08 46.27 8.73
CA THR A 5 55.16 45.45 9.55
C THR A 5 54.75 44.18 8.78
N ALA A 6 55.35 43.04 9.14
CA ALA A 6 54.86 41.72 8.73
C ALA A 6 53.77 41.28 9.73
N VAL A 7 52.54 41.13 9.25
CA VAL A 7 51.39 40.68 10.06
C VAL A 7 51.30 39.16 9.97
N LEU A 8 51.58 38.50 11.10
CA LEU A 8 51.24 37.10 11.38
C LEU A 8 49.76 37.02 11.77
N LEU A 9 48.92 36.33 10.99
CA LEU A 9 47.53 36.04 11.35
C LEU A 9 47.16 34.59 11.04
N GLY A 10 47.18 33.79 12.11
CA GLY A 10 46.05 32.95 12.51
C GLY A 10 45.72 31.75 11.65
N SER A 11 46.39 30.63 11.90
CA SER A 11 45.95 29.29 11.48
C SER A 11 44.65 28.91 12.21
N THR A 12 43.50 29.00 11.54
CA THR A 12 42.23 28.46 12.04
C THR A 12 42.22 26.95 11.87
N LEU A 13 42.43 26.22 12.97
CA LEU A 13 42.20 24.78 13.04
C LEU A 13 40.68 24.53 13.03
N PHE A 14 40.14 24.24 11.85
CA PHE A 14 38.82 23.63 11.72
C PHE A 14 38.87 22.22 12.35
N GLY A 15 38.36 22.12 13.57
CA GLY A 15 38.09 20.83 14.21
C GLY A 15 36.97 20.12 13.45
N TYR A 16 37.34 19.12 12.66
CA TYR A 16 36.38 18.19 12.07
C TYR A 16 35.75 17.39 13.21
N ALA A 17 34.50 17.72 13.55
CA ALA A 17 33.68 16.88 14.41
C ALA A 17 33.40 15.57 13.67
N SER A 18 34.09 14.50 14.06
CA SER A 18 33.81 13.15 13.59
C SER A 18 32.44 12.73 14.11
N SER A 19 31.43 12.78 13.24
CA SER A 19 30.15 12.12 13.49
C SER A 19 30.40 10.63 13.63
N THR A 20 30.33 10.12 14.86
CA THR A 20 30.23 8.69 15.12
C THR A 20 28.85 8.22 14.65
N ALA A 21 28.80 7.71 13.42
CA ALA A 21 27.65 6.94 12.96
C ALA A 21 27.52 5.73 13.90
N ALA A 22 26.52 5.78 14.79
CA ALA A 22 26.15 4.64 15.59
C ALA A 22 25.80 3.50 14.63
N ALA A 23 26.59 2.42 14.65
CA ALA A 23 26.32 1.24 13.86
C ALA A 23 24.93 0.71 14.24
N GLU A 24 23.98 0.82 13.31
CA GLU A 24 22.63 0.28 13.51
C GLU A 24 22.78 -1.22 13.77
N PRO A 25 22.17 -1.76 14.85
CA PRO A 25 22.34 -3.16 15.20
C PRO A 25 21.94 -4.03 14.00
N LEU A 26 22.88 -4.84 13.54
CA LEU A 26 22.71 -5.68 12.36
C LEU A 26 21.52 -6.61 12.60
N ARG A 27 20.44 -6.39 11.85
CA ARG A 27 19.24 -7.23 11.91
C ARG A 27 19.63 -8.67 11.54
N PRO A 28 19.25 -9.68 12.34
CA PRO A 28 19.39 -11.07 11.94
C PRO A 28 18.66 -11.35 10.62
N ALA A 29 19.22 -12.25 9.83
CA ALA A 29 18.57 -12.76 8.63
C ALA A 29 17.22 -13.42 8.97
N ALA A 30 16.36 -13.59 7.96
CA ALA A 30 15.10 -14.31 8.12
C ALA A 30 15.40 -15.74 8.63
N PRO A 31 14.69 -16.24 9.66
CA PRO A 31 14.89 -17.60 10.14
C PRO A 31 14.69 -18.67 9.05
N ASN A 32 13.77 -18.43 8.11
CA ASN A 32 13.54 -19.27 6.94
C ASN A 32 12.79 -18.47 5.85
N ALA A 33 12.63 -19.08 4.67
CA ALA A 33 11.96 -18.45 3.52
C ALA A 33 10.43 -18.31 3.65
N GLU A 34 9.81 -18.94 4.66
CA GLU A 34 8.37 -18.83 4.92
C GLU A 34 8.04 -17.64 5.84
N CYS A 35 9.06 -16.98 6.39
CA CYS A 35 8.91 -15.78 7.18
C CYS A 35 8.55 -14.56 6.32
N LEU A 36 7.62 -13.76 6.84
CA LEU A 36 7.23 -12.45 6.31
C LEU A 36 8.03 -11.34 7.01
N ASP A 37 8.52 -10.37 6.24
CA ASP A 37 9.10 -9.14 6.77
C ASP A 37 8.00 -8.10 7.04
N ALA A 38 7.67 -7.89 8.31
CA ALA A 38 6.64 -6.94 8.75
C ALA A 38 6.84 -5.52 8.20
N ARG A 39 8.10 -5.14 7.95
CA ARG A 39 8.47 -3.78 7.48
C ARG A 39 8.29 -3.60 5.98
N LYS A 40 8.15 -4.71 5.25
CA LYS A 40 7.92 -4.72 3.80
C LYS A 40 6.47 -4.97 3.45
N VAL A 41 5.55 -4.97 4.42
CA VAL A 41 4.13 -5.07 4.13
C VAL A 41 3.68 -3.85 3.35
N THR A 42 3.09 -4.07 2.19
CA THR A 42 2.57 -3.00 1.33
C THR A 42 1.05 -2.89 1.42
N GLU A 43 0.36 -4.01 1.61
CA GLU A 43 -1.09 -4.05 1.72
C GLU A 43 -1.54 -5.14 2.72
N LEU A 44 -2.66 -4.88 3.37
CA LEU A 44 -3.28 -5.77 4.33
C LEU A 44 -4.80 -5.74 4.13
N HIS A 45 -5.39 -6.91 3.96
CA HIS A 45 -6.83 -7.11 3.79
C HIS A 45 -7.34 -8.06 4.86
N GLN A 46 -8.48 -7.74 5.46
CA GLN A 46 -9.15 -8.64 6.40
C GLN A 46 -10.26 -9.38 5.67
N ALA A 47 -10.11 -10.70 5.53
CA ALA A 47 -11.11 -11.55 4.91
C ALA A 47 -12.25 -11.86 5.89
N ASP A 48 -11.91 -12.09 7.16
CA ASP A 48 -12.83 -12.37 8.26
C ASP A 48 -12.19 -11.91 9.61
N PRO A 49 -12.91 -11.95 10.75
CA PRO A 49 -12.36 -11.50 12.04
C PRO A 49 -11.06 -12.18 12.48
N ARG A 50 -10.68 -13.32 11.91
CA ARG A 50 -9.50 -14.11 12.26
C ARG A 50 -8.48 -14.26 11.14
N THR A 51 -8.79 -13.84 9.93
CA THR A 51 -7.93 -14.07 8.76
C THR A 51 -7.58 -12.77 8.06
N LEU A 52 -6.28 -12.58 7.85
CA LEU A 52 -5.72 -11.49 7.07
C LEU A 52 -5.00 -12.04 5.84
N ALA A 53 -5.18 -11.38 4.71
CA ALA A 53 -4.35 -11.53 3.52
C ALA A 53 -3.38 -10.34 3.45
N VAL A 54 -2.09 -10.63 3.29
CA VAL A 54 -1.02 -9.63 3.36
C VAL A 54 -0.16 -9.72 2.11
N ALA A 55 0.13 -8.57 1.51
CA ALA A 55 1.12 -8.46 0.45
C ALA A 55 2.42 -7.86 0.99
N GLU A 56 3.53 -8.50 0.66
CA GLU A 56 4.88 -8.01 0.92
C GLU A 56 5.46 -7.37 -0.36
N GLN A 57 6.30 -6.37 -0.17
CA GLN A 57 7.14 -5.77 -1.19
C GLN A 57 7.97 -6.88 -1.88
N GLY A 58 7.80 -7.00 -3.19
CA GLY A 58 8.35 -8.11 -3.97
C GLY A 58 7.30 -9.13 -4.44
N GLY A 59 6.02 -8.92 -4.08
CA GLY A 59 4.89 -9.69 -4.61
C GLY A 59 4.62 -11.01 -3.90
N ARG A 60 5.30 -11.28 -2.80
CA ARG A 60 5.00 -12.43 -1.93
C ARG A 60 3.69 -12.15 -1.19
N LEU A 61 2.84 -13.17 -1.11
CA LEU A 61 1.51 -13.07 -0.52
C LEU A 61 1.39 -14.06 0.62
N PHE A 62 0.76 -13.62 1.72
CA PHE A 62 0.65 -14.41 2.94
C PHE A 62 -0.77 -14.38 3.48
N ARG A 63 -1.14 -15.50 4.09
CA ARG A 63 -2.28 -15.62 5.00
C ARG A 63 -1.75 -15.54 6.42
N ILE A 64 -2.33 -14.66 7.22
CA ILE A 64 -2.11 -14.60 8.66
C ILE A 64 -3.42 -14.99 9.35
N SER A 65 -3.36 -16.02 10.19
CA SER A 65 -4.43 -16.39 11.10
C SER A 65 -4.19 -15.77 12.47
N LEU A 66 -5.24 -15.27 13.09
CA LEU A 66 -5.22 -14.64 14.40
C LEU A 66 -5.67 -15.65 15.48
N ALA A 67 -5.16 -15.47 16.69
CA ALA A 67 -5.49 -16.33 17.83
C ALA A 67 -6.86 -15.98 18.46
N GLN A 68 -7.41 -14.80 18.15
CA GLN A 68 -8.71 -14.34 18.61
C GLN A 68 -9.46 -13.61 17.48
N ASP A 69 -10.76 -13.40 17.68
CA ASP A 69 -11.57 -12.61 16.76
C ASP A 69 -11.25 -11.13 16.96
N CYS A 70 -10.77 -10.49 15.89
CA CYS A 70 -10.35 -9.11 15.87
C CYS A 70 -10.97 -8.37 14.70
N PRO A 71 -12.25 -7.96 14.81
CA PRO A 71 -12.93 -7.27 13.73
C PRO A 71 -12.28 -5.91 13.43
N GLN A 72 -12.40 -5.46 12.18
CA GLN A 72 -12.01 -4.11 11.71
C GLN A 72 -10.53 -3.75 11.92
N LEU A 73 -9.65 -4.75 11.93
CA LEU A 73 -8.19 -4.57 12.03
C LEU A 73 -7.63 -3.89 10.78
N ALA A 74 -7.98 -4.40 9.59
CA ALA A 74 -7.49 -3.90 8.30
C ALA A 74 -8.28 -2.70 7.76
N ALA A 75 -9.34 -2.28 8.47
CA ALA A 75 -10.13 -1.12 8.08
C ALA A 75 -9.40 0.20 8.43
N GLN A 76 -8.52 0.14 9.43
CA GLN A 76 -7.77 1.27 9.94
C GLN A 76 -6.47 1.45 9.16
N ALA A 77 -6.15 2.70 8.81
CA ALA A 77 -4.97 3.02 8.00
C ALA A 77 -3.62 2.80 8.72
N ASP A 78 -3.65 2.60 10.04
CA ASP A 78 -2.47 2.45 10.91
C ASP A 78 -2.15 0.99 11.26
N ALA A 79 -2.83 0.03 10.63
CA ALA A 79 -2.61 -1.39 10.89
C ALA A 79 -1.17 -1.80 10.54
N SER A 80 -0.46 -2.37 11.51
CA SER A 80 0.95 -2.76 11.39
C SER A 80 1.22 -4.12 12.01
N LEU A 81 2.24 -4.82 11.50
CA LEU A 81 2.73 -6.07 12.06
C LEU A 81 3.88 -5.81 13.03
N LEU A 82 3.80 -6.43 14.20
CA LEU A 82 4.79 -6.34 15.27
C LEU A 82 5.35 -7.74 15.53
N ALA A 83 6.65 -7.90 15.34
CA ALA A 83 7.34 -9.15 15.64
C ALA A 83 8.80 -8.89 16.00
N ALA A 84 9.43 -9.85 16.69
CA ALA A 84 10.84 -9.78 17.02
C ALA A 84 11.69 -9.58 15.75
N HIS A 85 12.53 -8.55 15.75
CA HIS A 85 13.35 -8.16 14.60
C HIS A 85 12.54 -7.94 13.30
N GLY A 86 11.22 -7.72 13.38
CA GLY A 86 10.32 -7.55 12.24
C GLY A 86 10.04 -8.82 11.43
N TRP A 87 10.32 -10.01 11.97
CA TRP A 87 10.06 -11.28 11.29
C TRP A 87 8.80 -11.97 11.82
N VAL A 88 7.79 -12.13 10.98
CA VAL A 88 6.58 -12.91 11.30
C VAL A 88 6.76 -14.32 10.78
N CYS A 89 6.89 -15.28 11.68
CA CYS A 89 7.16 -16.69 11.37
C CYS A 89 6.31 -17.59 12.26
N ASN A 90 6.01 -18.81 11.81
CA ASN A 90 5.37 -19.83 12.65
C ASN A 90 6.27 -20.19 13.85
N GLY A 91 5.67 -20.30 15.03
CA GLY A 91 6.38 -20.64 16.28
C GLY A 91 7.04 -19.46 16.99
N ALA A 92 7.04 -18.26 16.40
CA ALA A 92 7.52 -17.03 17.04
C ALA A 92 6.34 -16.10 17.37
N PRO A 93 6.37 -15.39 18.52
CA PRO A 93 5.31 -14.46 18.87
C PRO A 93 5.31 -13.27 17.90
N ALA A 94 4.15 -13.03 17.29
CA ALA A 94 3.89 -11.88 16.44
C ALA A 94 2.47 -11.36 16.69
N TYR A 95 2.26 -10.09 16.40
CA TYR A 95 1.00 -9.39 16.63
C TYR A 95 0.65 -8.49 15.46
N VAL A 96 -0.64 -8.27 15.25
CA VAL A 96 -1.16 -7.20 14.39
C VAL A 96 -1.68 -6.11 15.32
N SER A 97 -1.24 -4.89 15.12
CA SER A 97 -1.60 -3.73 15.93
C SER A 97 -2.31 -2.70 15.07
N SER A 98 -3.41 -2.15 15.58
CA SER A 98 -4.12 -1.02 14.97
C SER A 98 -4.79 -0.21 16.07
N GLY A 99 -4.45 1.07 16.18
CA GLY A 99 -4.78 1.91 17.33
C GLY A 99 -4.40 1.23 18.64
N GLN A 100 -5.41 1.00 19.50
CA GLN A 100 -5.25 0.33 20.79
C GLN A 100 -5.46 -1.19 20.74
N GLN A 101 -5.93 -1.73 19.61
CA GLN A 101 -6.18 -3.16 19.45
C GLN A 101 -4.89 -3.88 19.06
N ARG A 102 -4.59 -4.98 19.77
CA ARG A 102 -3.46 -5.86 19.47
C ARG A 102 -3.91 -7.30 19.42
N CYS A 103 -3.67 -7.95 18.30
CA CYS A 103 -4.15 -9.30 18.02
C CYS A 103 -3.01 -10.25 17.76
N ALA A 104 -2.96 -11.35 18.49
CA ALA A 104 -1.88 -12.30 18.37
C ALA A 104 -2.02 -13.09 17.06
N VAL A 105 -0.91 -13.27 16.38
CA VAL A 105 -0.80 -14.15 15.22
C VAL A 105 -0.70 -15.58 15.73
N SER A 106 -1.59 -16.46 15.25
CA SER A 106 -1.55 -17.89 15.54
C SER A 106 -0.79 -18.67 14.48
N GLN A 107 -0.91 -18.27 13.22
CA GLN A 107 -0.27 -18.97 12.10
C GLN A 107 -0.02 -18.04 10.93
N ILE A 108 1.03 -18.32 10.17
CA ILE A 108 1.31 -17.73 8.86
C ILE A 108 1.48 -18.82 7.79
N ALA A 109 1.02 -18.55 6.59
CA ALA A 109 1.21 -19.42 5.42
C ALA A 109 1.33 -18.59 4.15
N SER A 110 2.02 -19.10 3.13
CA SER A 110 1.95 -18.52 1.78
C SER A 110 0.52 -18.55 1.25
N LEU A 111 0.15 -17.54 0.48
CA LEU A 111 -1.16 -17.40 -0.16
C LEU A 111 -0.99 -17.33 -1.67
N SER A 112 -1.91 -17.92 -2.43
CA SER A 112 -1.92 -17.75 -3.89
C SER A 112 -2.51 -16.39 -4.29
N ALA A 113 -2.16 -15.90 -5.49
CA ALA A 113 -2.72 -14.66 -6.03
C ALA A 113 -4.25 -14.70 -6.16
N ARG A 114 -4.83 -15.87 -6.44
CA ARG A 114 -6.29 -16.05 -6.53
C ARG A 114 -6.95 -15.84 -5.17
N GLU A 115 -6.41 -16.47 -4.13
CA GLU A 115 -6.94 -16.34 -2.78
C GLU A 115 -6.77 -14.91 -2.26
N TYR A 116 -5.63 -14.26 -2.52
CA TYR A 116 -5.44 -12.84 -2.20
C TYR A 116 -6.49 -11.96 -2.86
N ALA A 117 -6.70 -12.14 -4.17
CA ALA A 117 -7.68 -11.36 -4.92
C ALA A 117 -9.11 -11.57 -4.39
N SER A 118 -9.45 -12.78 -3.93
CA SER A 118 -10.76 -13.02 -3.30
C SER A 118 -10.93 -12.26 -1.98
N ALA A 119 -9.91 -12.25 -1.12
CA ALA A 119 -9.92 -11.50 0.13
C ALA A 119 -10.01 -9.99 -0.09
N ALA A 120 -9.26 -9.46 -1.06
CA ALA A 120 -9.29 -8.04 -1.44
C ALA A 120 -10.69 -7.62 -1.93
N ARG A 121 -11.34 -8.43 -2.76
CA ARG A 121 -12.69 -8.15 -3.28
C ARG A 121 -13.78 -8.20 -2.21
N GLN A 122 -13.63 -9.06 -1.21
CA GLN A 122 -14.60 -9.15 -0.10
C GLN A 122 -14.71 -7.82 0.64
N ARG A 123 -13.59 -7.10 0.83
CA ARG A 123 -13.57 -5.76 1.42
C ARG A 123 -14.35 -4.74 0.57
N ASP A 124 -14.10 -4.74 -0.74
CA ASP A 124 -14.76 -3.80 -1.66
C ASP A 124 -16.28 -3.98 -1.73
N SER A 125 -16.78 -5.20 -1.45
CA SER A 125 -18.22 -5.49 -1.47
C SER A 125 -19.03 -4.75 -0.38
N ILE A 126 -18.36 -4.27 0.68
CA ILE A 126 -18.98 -3.53 1.78
C ILE A 126 -19.09 -2.04 1.45
N ILE A 127 -18.29 -1.53 0.51
CA ILE A 127 -18.39 -0.13 0.08
C ILE A 127 -19.56 -0.01 -0.90
N PRO A 128 -20.57 0.84 -0.63
CA PRO A 128 -21.67 1.05 -1.56
C PRO A 128 -21.13 1.53 -2.91
N THR A 129 -21.10 0.63 -3.88
CA THR A 129 -20.73 1.00 -5.23
C THR A 129 -21.97 1.57 -5.90
N LEU A 130 -21.90 2.82 -6.37
CA LEU A 130 -22.92 3.39 -7.27
C LEU A 130 -23.26 2.44 -8.44
N ASP A 131 -24.42 2.59 -9.05
CA ASP A 131 -24.80 1.77 -10.20
C ASP A 131 -23.83 1.92 -11.38
N GLY A 132 -23.54 0.82 -12.06
CA GLY A 132 -22.64 0.80 -13.21
C GLY A 132 -23.31 1.38 -14.45
N VAL A 133 -22.79 2.48 -14.98
CA VAL A 133 -23.23 3.02 -16.27
C VAL A 133 -22.63 2.18 -17.41
N SER A 134 -23.49 1.59 -18.25
CA SER A 134 -23.08 0.92 -19.49
C SER A 134 -23.22 1.90 -20.66
N VAL A 135 -22.10 2.25 -21.30
CA VAL A 135 -22.12 3.01 -22.56
C VAL A 135 -22.06 2.02 -23.71
N ARG A 136 -23.08 2.02 -24.56
CA ARG A 136 -23.11 1.23 -25.80
C ARG A 136 -22.97 2.20 -26.97
N GLU A 137 -21.88 2.11 -27.71
CA GLU A 137 -21.70 2.86 -28.95
C GLU A 137 -21.66 1.90 -30.13
N ALA A 138 -22.55 2.12 -31.10
CA ALA A 138 -22.55 1.37 -32.33
C ALA A 138 -21.47 1.95 -33.26
N ARG A 139 -20.45 1.12 -33.56
CA ARG A 139 -19.50 1.22 -34.69
C ARG A 139 -18.19 2.00 -34.45
N ARG A 140 -17.10 1.28 -34.17
CA ARG A 140 -15.91 1.08 -35.06
C ARG A 140 -15.15 -0.18 -34.61
N ARG A 141 -14.55 -0.91 -35.56
CA ARG A 141 -13.90 -2.23 -35.37
C ARG A 141 -12.55 -2.20 -34.61
N ASN A 142 -12.17 -1.06 -34.02
CA ASN A 142 -10.90 -0.86 -33.30
C ASN A 142 -11.07 0.27 -32.26
N PHE A 143 -10.24 0.29 -31.22
CA PHE A 143 -10.03 1.48 -30.38
C PHE A 143 -9.56 2.63 -31.29
N ALA A 144 -10.45 3.55 -31.62
CA ALA A 144 -10.10 4.80 -32.28
C ALA A 144 -10.05 5.89 -31.21
N GLY A 145 -8.87 6.46 -30.96
CA GLY A 145 -8.79 7.65 -30.12
C GLY A 145 -9.63 8.76 -30.73
N SER A 146 -10.66 9.22 -30.03
CA SER A 146 -11.33 10.45 -30.43
C SER A 146 -10.49 11.63 -29.90
N SER A 147 -10.25 12.64 -30.72
CA SER A 147 -9.56 13.86 -30.30
C SER A 147 -10.39 14.73 -29.35
N SER A 148 -11.62 14.31 -29.03
CA SER A 148 -12.57 15.05 -28.21
C SER A 148 -12.59 14.61 -26.75
N TYR A 149 -12.12 13.39 -26.40
CA TYR A 149 -12.12 12.91 -25.03
C TYR A 149 -10.93 12.00 -24.73
N CYS A 150 -10.13 12.36 -23.72
CA CYS A 150 -9.06 11.53 -23.20
C CYS A 150 -9.64 10.35 -22.40
N PHE A 151 -9.64 9.16 -23.00
CA PHE A 151 -9.92 7.91 -22.30
C PHE A 151 -8.74 7.57 -21.37
N ASN A 152 -9.00 7.47 -20.06
CA ASN A 152 -7.98 7.06 -19.09
C ASN A 152 -8.02 5.54 -18.89
N PRO A 153 -7.07 4.76 -19.44
CA PRO A 153 -7.09 3.30 -19.39
C PRO A 153 -6.95 2.74 -17.96
N SER A 154 -6.40 3.52 -17.02
CA SER A 154 -6.30 3.10 -15.60
C SER A 154 -7.65 3.01 -14.88
N MET A 155 -8.73 3.56 -15.47
CA MET A 155 -10.08 3.51 -14.90
C MET A 155 -10.95 2.36 -15.46
N LEU A 156 -10.41 1.55 -16.38
CA LEU A 156 -11.13 0.44 -17.00
C LEU A 156 -11.00 -0.83 -16.13
N ARG A 157 -12.12 -1.35 -15.60
CA ARG A 157 -12.10 -2.56 -14.73
C ARG A 157 -12.33 -3.88 -15.47
N SER A 158 -13.06 -3.89 -16.58
CA SER A 158 -13.27 -5.08 -17.41
C SER A 158 -13.72 -4.70 -18.82
N TRP A 159 -13.46 -5.59 -19.78
CA TRP A 159 -13.90 -5.49 -21.17
C TRP A 159 -14.41 -6.86 -21.65
N SER A 160 -15.44 -6.85 -22.52
CA SER A 160 -15.83 -8.02 -23.33
C SER A 160 -16.33 -7.60 -24.72
N GLU A 161 -16.14 -8.46 -25.70
CA GLU A 161 -16.63 -8.31 -27.08
C GLU A 161 -17.72 -9.36 -27.36
N ASP A 162 -18.86 -8.93 -27.90
CA ASP A 162 -19.84 -9.81 -28.51
C ASP A 162 -19.93 -9.55 -30.02
N GLY A 163 -20.59 -10.43 -30.78
CA GLY A 163 -20.73 -10.30 -32.24
C GLY A 163 -21.49 -9.04 -32.71
N GLN A 164 -21.95 -8.20 -31.78
CA GLN A 164 -22.70 -6.97 -32.03
C GLN A 164 -21.90 -5.71 -31.64
N GLY A 165 -20.76 -5.87 -30.95
CA GLY A 165 -19.86 -4.79 -30.60
C GLY A 165 -19.18 -4.97 -29.24
N TRP A 166 -18.42 -3.95 -28.86
CA TRP A 166 -17.62 -3.91 -27.65
C TRP A 166 -18.40 -3.16 -26.59
N TRP A 167 -18.37 -3.64 -25.35
CA TRP A 167 -18.91 -2.87 -24.24
C TRP A 167 -17.94 -2.85 -23.05
N TRP A 168 -17.83 -1.68 -22.44
CA TRP A 168 -17.00 -1.39 -21.28
C TRP A 168 -17.81 -0.59 -20.27
N LYS A 169 -17.51 -0.81 -18.98
CA LYS A 169 -18.06 -0.01 -17.88
C LYS A 169 -17.01 1.01 -17.46
N CYS A 170 -17.23 2.28 -17.79
CA CYS A 170 -16.47 3.41 -17.25
C CYS A 170 -17.27 4.08 -16.12
N ARG A 171 -16.61 4.39 -15.00
CA ARG A 171 -17.18 5.22 -13.94
C ARG A 171 -16.50 6.58 -13.96
N LEU A 172 -17.26 7.63 -14.25
CA LEU A 172 -16.81 9.02 -14.10
C LEU A 172 -16.75 9.37 -12.60
N VAL A 173 -15.62 9.90 -12.14
CA VAL A 173 -15.49 10.57 -10.84
C VAL A 173 -15.59 12.07 -11.12
N THR A 174 -16.73 12.68 -10.82
CA THR A 174 -16.86 14.15 -10.88
C THR A 174 -16.27 14.74 -9.59
N PRO A 175 -15.34 15.72 -9.66
CA PRO A 175 -14.97 16.47 -8.46
C PRO A 175 -16.19 17.26 -7.97
N ALA A 176 -16.40 17.25 -6.65
CA ALA A 176 -17.45 18.01 -5.98
C ALA A 176 -17.37 19.49 -6.39
N ARG A 177 -18.46 20.06 -6.91
CA ARG A 177 -18.58 21.52 -7.07
C ARG A 177 -18.57 22.14 -5.68
N ILE A 178 -17.57 22.97 -5.41
CA ILE A 178 -17.68 24.00 -4.38
C ILE A 178 -18.75 24.97 -4.87
N ALA A 179 -19.85 25.07 -4.11
CA ALA A 179 -20.89 26.05 -4.32
C ALA A 179 -20.34 27.43 -3.94
N THR A 180 -20.12 28.30 -4.93
CA THR A 180 -20.01 29.73 -4.68
C THR A 180 -21.39 30.35 -4.91
N THR A 181 -22.08 30.66 -3.81
CA THR A 181 -23.23 31.55 -3.79
C THR A 181 -22.83 32.92 -4.32
N ALA A 182 -23.50 33.41 -5.37
CA ALA A 182 -23.61 34.83 -5.66
C ALA A 182 -25.11 35.19 -5.60
N SER A 183 -25.47 35.94 -4.57
CA SER A 183 -26.74 36.62 -4.42
C SER A 183 -26.76 37.86 -5.33
N ASN A 184 -27.96 38.25 -5.77
CA ASN A 184 -28.29 39.44 -6.57
C ASN A 184 -27.41 40.68 -6.35
#